data_AF-A0A948NCV9-F1
#
_entry.id   AF-A0A948NCV9-F1
#
_cell.length_a   1.000
_cell.length_b   1.000
_cell.length_c   1.000
_cell.angle_alpha   90.00
_cell.angle_beta   90.00
_cell.angle_gamma   90.00
#
_symmetry.space_group_name_H-M   'P 1'
#
loop_
_entity.id
_entity.type
_entity.pdbx_description
1 polymer ?
#
loop_
_entity_poly.entity_id
_entity_poly.type
_entity_poly.pdbx_seq_one_letter_code
_entity_poly.pdbx_strand_id
1 'polypeptide(L)'
;MKIGLHVHHGILLEPLTEPIESRVEYIKQNKTAEEIELRLRLLRELTEEEVNQLPKEFISAWQKYNQALEKYNQAGQKYDQAWKKYGQAWKKYDLAREKYKPELEAWHKKVCVPDCPWNGKTIFPDEWLDSLFRLRPW
;
A
#
# COMPACT_ATOMS: atom_id res chain seq x y z
N MET A 1 -21.94 14.70 -7.64
CA MET A 1 -21.48 13.74 -6.61
C MET A 1 -22.68 12.90 -6.24
N LYS A 2 -22.62 11.58 -6.39
CA LYS A 2 -23.71 10.69 -6.00
C LYS A 2 -23.53 10.26 -4.55
N ILE A 3 -24.62 10.23 -3.78
CA ILE A 3 -24.63 9.82 -2.38
C ILE A 3 -25.56 8.63 -2.25
N GLY A 4 -25.09 7.58 -1.57
CA GLY A 4 -25.88 6.40 -1.28
C GLY A 4 -26.28 6.31 0.19
N LEU A 5 -27.49 5.83 0.43
CA LEU A 5 -27.93 5.32 1.72
C LEU A 5 -27.50 3.87 1.88
N HIS A 6 -26.96 3.54 3.06
CA HIS A 6 -26.66 2.16 3.47
C HIS A 6 -25.76 1.38 2.50
N VAL A 7 -24.82 2.06 1.85
CA VAL A 7 -23.80 1.42 1.01
C VAL A 7 -22.95 0.49 1.89
N HIS A 8 -22.45 0.97 3.03
CA HIS A 8 -21.89 0.16 4.12
C HIS A 8 -22.85 0.06 5.32
N HIS A 9 -22.85 -1.09 6.00
CA HIS A 9 -23.82 -1.37 7.09
C HIS A 9 -23.64 -0.48 8.33
N GLY A 10 -22.44 0.06 8.56
CA GLY A 10 -22.16 0.97 9.67
C GLY A 10 -22.26 2.45 9.30
N ILE A 11 -22.67 2.78 8.07
CA ILE A 11 -22.64 4.14 7.55
C ILE A 11 -24.02 4.46 6.98
N LEU A 12 -24.64 5.53 7.48
CA LEU A 12 -25.97 5.95 7.03
C LEU A 12 -25.91 6.51 5.61
N LEU A 13 -24.97 7.42 5.36
CA LEU A 13 -24.77 8.14 4.10
C LEU A 13 -23.28 8.21 3.77
N GLU A 14 -22.94 7.90 2.53
CA GLU A 14 -21.61 8.06 1.98
C GLU A 14 -21.69 8.29 0.46
N PRO A 15 -20.71 8.95 -0.16
CA PRO A 15 -20.70 9.04 -1.60
C PRO A 15 -20.39 7.70 -2.22
N LEU A 16 -20.83 7.58 -3.46
CA LEU A 16 -20.48 6.45 -4.29
C LEU A 16 -19.10 6.68 -4.90
N THR A 17 -18.15 5.78 -4.61
CA THR A 17 -16.84 5.72 -5.27
C THR A 17 -16.85 4.86 -6.54
N GLU A 18 -17.92 4.09 -6.72
CA GLU A 18 -18.21 3.21 -7.84
C GLU A 18 -19.73 3.26 -8.13
N PRO A 19 -20.20 2.81 -9.31
CA PRO A 19 -21.64 2.71 -9.57
C PRO A 19 -22.37 1.89 -8.50
N ILE A 20 -23.60 2.26 -8.14
CA ILE A 20 -24.34 1.55 -7.07
C ILE A 20 -24.60 0.08 -7.42
N GLU A 21 -24.62 -0.24 -8.72
CA GLU A 21 -24.74 -1.59 -9.27
C GLU A 21 -23.57 -2.48 -8.84
N SER A 22 -22.34 -1.95 -8.77
CA SER A 22 -21.17 -2.70 -8.28
C SER A 22 -21.39 -3.13 -6.82
N ARG A 23 -22.04 -2.29 -6.02
CA ARG A 23 -22.40 -2.64 -4.65
C ARG A 23 -23.52 -3.70 -4.60
N VAL A 24 -24.51 -3.60 -5.48
CA VAL A 24 -25.58 -4.61 -5.61
C VAL A 24 -24.99 -5.98 -5.96
N GLU A 25 -24.05 -6.03 -6.90
CA GLU A 25 -23.35 -7.27 -7.29
C GLU A 25 -22.55 -7.84 -6.13
N TYR A 26 -21.77 -7.00 -5.44
CA TYR A 26 -21.01 -7.43 -4.27
C TYR A 26 -21.91 -8.02 -3.18
N ILE A 27 -23.04 -7.38 -2.89
CA ILE A 27 -24.01 -7.87 -1.89
C ILE A 27 -24.50 -9.27 -2.29
N LYS A 28 -24.91 -9.46 -3.55
CA LYS A 28 -25.41 -10.76 -4.05
C LYS A 28 -24.36 -11.87 -3.98
N GLN A 29 -23.08 -11.55 -4.17
CA GLN A 29 -22.00 -12.53 -4.22
C GLN A 29 -21.39 -12.86 -2.85
N ASN A 30 -21.42 -11.91 -1.91
CA ASN A 30 -20.56 -11.98 -0.71
C ASN A 30 -21.33 -11.93 0.63
N LYS A 31 -22.66 -11.86 0.62
CA LYS A 31 -23.48 -11.74 1.84
C LYS A 31 -24.38 -12.95 2.04
N THR A 32 -24.82 -13.17 3.27
CA THR A 32 -25.76 -14.26 3.58
C THR A 32 -27.13 -13.98 2.97
N ALA A 33 -27.94 -15.01 2.76
CA ALA A 33 -29.27 -14.86 2.17
C ALA A 33 -30.14 -13.86 2.96
N GLU A 34 -30.05 -13.89 4.29
CA GLU A 34 -30.77 -13.00 5.21
C GLU A 34 -30.28 -11.55 5.10
N GLU A 35 -28.97 -11.34 4.93
CA GLU A 35 -28.41 -10.02 4.73
C GLU A 35 -28.74 -9.42 3.35
N ILE A 36 -28.77 -10.25 2.30
CA ILE A 36 -28.98 -9.79 0.92
C ILE A 36 -30.32 -9.06 0.80
N GLU A 37 -31.41 -9.66 1.27
CA GLU A 37 -32.75 -9.08 1.16
C GLU A 37 -32.81 -7.70 1.84
N LEU A 38 -32.34 -7.63 3.10
CA LEU A 38 -32.37 -6.39 3.86
C LEU A 38 -31.48 -5.32 3.24
N ARG A 39 -30.25 -5.68 2.83
CA ARG A 39 -29.29 -4.74 2.24
C ARG A 39 -29.79 -4.19 0.91
N LEU A 40 -30.32 -5.03 0.02
CA LEU A 40 -30.82 -4.58 -1.27
C LEU A 40 -32.09 -3.72 -1.14
N ARG A 41 -32.92 -4.00 -0.13
CA ARG A 41 -34.11 -3.18 0.16
C ARG A 41 -33.75 -1.77 0.65
N LEU A 42 -32.66 -1.63 1.42
CA LEU A 42 -32.26 -0.36 2.05
C LEU A 42 -31.23 0.43 1.23
N LEU A 43 -30.47 -0.23 0.37
CA LEU A 43 -29.47 0.40 -0.50
C LEU A 43 -30.16 1.28 -1.54
N ARG A 44 -29.82 2.58 -1.55
CA ARG A 44 -30.43 3.54 -2.48
C ARG A 44 -29.48 4.68 -2.81
N GLU A 45 -29.40 5.05 -4.08
CA GLU A 45 -28.78 6.31 -4.50
C GLU A 45 -29.76 7.46 -4.31
N LEU A 46 -29.32 8.55 -3.68
CA LEU A 46 -30.10 9.77 -3.52
C LEU A 46 -30.18 10.56 -4.82
N THR A 47 -31.34 11.17 -5.05
CA THR A 47 -31.53 12.16 -6.11
C THR A 47 -30.84 13.47 -5.75
N GLU A 48 -30.60 14.34 -6.74
CA GLU A 48 -29.98 15.65 -6.51
C GLU A 48 -30.81 16.53 -5.55
N GLU A 49 -32.14 16.45 -5.66
CA GLU A 49 -33.05 17.19 -4.79
C GLU A 49 -32.92 16.72 -3.32
N GLU A 50 -32.87 15.42 -3.08
CA GLU A 50 -32.66 14.88 -1.73
C GLU A 50 -31.28 15.24 -1.17
N VAL A 51 -30.25 15.28 -2.01
CA VAL A 51 -28.92 15.73 -1.61
C VAL A 51 -28.93 17.22 -1.21
N ASN A 52 -29.70 18.06 -1.92
CA ASN A 52 -29.83 19.49 -1.60
C ASN A 52 -30.53 19.76 -0.26
N GLN A 53 -31.29 18.79 0.25
CA GLN A 53 -31.95 18.87 1.56
C GLN A 53 -31.01 18.48 2.72
N LEU A 54 -29.83 17.93 2.44
CA LEU A 54 -28.85 17.58 3.47
C LEU A 54 -28.20 18.83 4.11
N PRO A 55 -27.71 18.74 5.35
CA PRO A 55 -27.00 19.86 5.99
C PRO A 55 -25.82 20.34 5.15
N LYS A 56 -25.75 21.65 4.88
CA LYS A 56 -24.73 22.24 4.00
C LYS A 56 -23.32 22.03 4.55
N GLU A 57 -23.17 22.06 5.87
CA GLU A 57 -21.92 21.81 6.58
C GLU A 57 -21.42 20.37 6.34
N PHE A 58 -22.34 19.40 6.32
CA PHE A 58 -22.02 18.01 6.01
C PHE A 58 -21.51 17.86 4.58
N ILE A 59 -22.22 18.45 3.60
CA ILE A 59 -21.78 18.46 2.20
C ILE A 59 -20.41 19.14 2.04
N SER A 60 -20.19 20.26 2.71
CA SER A 60 -18.91 20.99 2.65
C SER A 60 -17.75 20.20 3.26
N ALA A 61 -17.96 19.57 4.43
CA ALA A 61 -16.95 18.73 5.07
C ALA A 61 -16.59 17.54 4.17
N TRP A 62 -17.59 16.92 3.55
CA TRP A 62 -17.39 15.84 2.61
C TRP A 62 -16.56 16.26 1.38
N GLN A 63 -16.89 17.40 0.77
CA GLN A 63 -16.13 17.91 -0.39
C GLN A 63 -14.65 18.14 -0.06
N LYS A 64 -14.36 18.67 1.13
CA LYS A 64 -12.97 18.85 1.62
C LYS A 64 -12.26 17.52 1.81
N TYR A 65 -12.94 16.53 2.40
CA TYR A 65 -12.41 15.17 2.53
C TYR A 65 -12.04 14.57 1.17
N ASN A 66 -12.95 14.63 0.19
CA ASN A 66 -12.68 14.11 -1.15
C ASN A 66 -11.51 14.81 -1.85
N GLN A 67 -11.39 16.14 -1.71
CA GLN A 67 -10.23 16.86 -2.25
C GLN A 67 -8.92 16.43 -1.60
N ALA A 68 -8.93 16.14 -0.29
CA ALA A 68 -7.75 15.62 0.41
C ALA A 68 -7.41 14.19 -0.04
N LEU A 69 -8.42 13.33 -0.19
CA LEU A 69 -8.26 11.96 -0.67
C LEU A 69 -7.69 11.91 -2.09
N GLU A 70 -8.15 12.77 -3.00
CA GLU A 70 -7.62 12.86 -4.36
C GLU A 70 -6.14 13.23 -4.37
N LYS A 71 -5.74 14.24 -3.57
CA LYS A 71 -4.33 14.61 -3.40
C LYS A 71 -3.50 13.47 -2.84
N TYR A 72 -4.04 12.74 -1.86
CA TYR A 72 -3.39 11.57 -1.28
C TYR A 72 -3.16 10.47 -2.33
N ASN A 73 -4.18 10.15 -3.13
CA ASN A 73 -4.09 9.15 -4.20
C ASN A 73 -3.04 9.54 -5.25
N GLN A 74 -3.00 10.81 -5.67
CA GLN A 74 -1.99 11.30 -6.59
C GLN A 74 -0.57 11.20 -6.01
N ALA A 75 -0.39 11.45 -4.71
CA ALA A 75 0.89 11.26 -4.04
C ALA A 75 1.28 9.78 -4.00
N GLY A 76 0.33 8.88 -3.73
CA GLY A 76 0.53 7.43 -3.79
C GLY A 76 1.00 6.95 -5.16
N GLN A 77 0.35 7.42 -6.24
CA GLN A 77 0.76 7.07 -7.61
C GLN A 77 2.20 7.53 -7.93
N LYS A 78 2.59 8.73 -7.49
CA LYS A 78 3.96 9.23 -7.66
C LYS A 78 4.97 8.39 -6.87
N TYR A 79 4.62 8.00 -5.64
CA TYR A 79 5.42 7.11 -4.82
C TYR A 79 5.64 5.76 -5.52
N ASP A 80 4.59 5.14 -6.04
CA ASP A 80 4.69 3.86 -6.74
C ASP A 80 5.60 3.93 -7.96
N GLN A 81 5.52 5.03 -8.72
CA GLN A 81 6.43 5.27 -9.85
C GLN A 81 7.89 5.41 -9.39
N ALA A 82 8.14 6.16 -8.31
CA ALA A 82 9.47 6.31 -7.73
C ALA A 82 10.01 4.96 -7.23
N TRP A 83 9.17 4.17 -6.57
CA TRP A 83 9.53 2.84 -6.07
C TRP A 83 9.91 1.87 -7.20
N LYS A 84 9.17 1.89 -8.31
CA LYS A 84 9.52 1.11 -9.51
C LYS A 84 10.88 1.52 -10.09
N LYS A 85 11.15 2.82 -10.18
CA LYS A 85 12.47 3.34 -10.65
C LYS A 85 13.60 2.93 -9.71
N TYR A 86 13.38 3.03 -8.40
CA TYR A 86 14.31 2.56 -7.38
C TYR A 86 14.62 1.07 -7.56
N GLY A 87 13.59 0.22 -7.71
CA GLY A 87 13.77 -1.21 -7.93
C GLY A 87 14.56 -1.54 -9.21
N GLN A 88 14.38 -0.77 -10.28
CA GLN A 88 15.18 -0.91 -11.51
C GLN A 88 16.64 -0.50 -11.30
N ALA A 89 16.89 0.61 -10.61
CA ALA A 89 18.24 1.07 -10.28
C ALA A 89 18.95 0.06 -9.36
N TRP A 90 18.26 -0.47 -8.35
CA TRP A 90 18.76 -1.50 -7.46
C TRP A 90 19.19 -2.75 -8.23
N LYS A 91 18.34 -3.26 -9.13
CA LYS A 91 18.70 -4.41 -9.98
C LYS A 91 19.94 -4.17 -10.83
N LYS A 92 20.09 -2.98 -11.41
CA LYS A 92 21.29 -2.61 -12.19
C LYS A 92 22.54 -2.57 -11.32
N TYR A 93 22.44 -1.99 -10.12
CA TYR A 93 23.53 -1.96 -9.15
C TYR A 93 23.94 -3.38 -8.73
N ASP A 94 22.98 -4.24 -8.41
CA ASP A 94 23.25 -5.60 -7.96
C ASP A 94 23.92 -6.44 -9.07
N LEU A 95 23.45 -6.32 -10.31
CA LEU A 95 24.10 -6.93 -11.48
C LEU A 95 25.54 -6.41 -11.69
N ALA A 96 25.77 -5.10 -11.53
CA ALA A 96 27.10 -4.53 -11.65
C ALA A 96 28.02 -5.02 -10.52
N ARG A 97 27.50 -5.07 -9.29
CA ARG A 97 28.22 -5.56 -8.11
C ARG A 97 28.64 -7.01 -8.28
N GLU A 98 27.75 -7.89 -8.74
CA GLU A 98 28.09 -9.29 -8.99
C GLU A 98 29.06 -9.43 -10.17
N LYS A 99 28.86 -8.66 -11.25
CA LYS A 99 29.76 -8.67 -12.42
C LYS A 99 31.20 -8.28 -12.04
N TYR A 100 31.36 -7.23 -11.24
CA TYR A 100 32.67 -6.70 -10.86
C TYR A 100 33.20 -7.24 -9.52
N LYS A 101 32.52 -8.23 -8.95
CA LYS A 101 32.92 -8.83 -7.67
C LYS A 101 34.38 -9.32 -7.67
N PRO A 102 34.87 -10.04 -8.70
CA PRO A 102 36.26 -10.51 -8.71
C PRO A 102 37.28 -9.36 -8.71
N GLU A 103 37.02 -8.29 -9.49
CA GLU A 103 37.89 -7.12 -9.55
C GLU A 103 37.90 -6.34 -8.24
N LEU A 104 36.73 -6.21 -7.59
CA LEU A 104 36.61 -5.60 -6.27
C LEU A 104 37.34 -6.42 -5.20
N GLU A 105 37.25 -7.75 -5.23
CA GLU A 105 38.00 -8.63 -4.32
C GLU A 105 39.51 -8.55 -4.55
N ALA A 106 39.95 -8.48 -5.81
CA ALA A 106 41.36 -8.30 -6.16
C ALA A 106 41.89 -6.93 -5.73
N TRP A 107 41.09 -5.86 -5.90
CA TRP A 107 41.43 -4.53 -5.41
C TRP A 107 41.49 -4.48 -3.88
N HIS A 108 40.50 -5.07 -3.20
CA HIS A 108 40.46 -5.20 -1.74
C HIS A 108 41.74 -5.82 -1.18
N LYS A 109 42.20 -6.94 -1.76
CA LYS A 109 43.46 -7.59 -1.35
C LYS A 109 44.70 -6.70 -1.46
N LYS A 110 44.69 -5.69 -2.34
CA LYS A 110 45.81 -4.75 -2.52
C LYS A 110 45.81 -3.60 -1.51
N VAL A 111 44.62 -3.18 -1.06
CA VAL A 111 44.45 -1.96 -0.26
C VAL A 111 44.11 -2.21 1.20
N CYS A 112 43.65 -3.42 1.53
CA CYS A 112 43.23 -3.77 2.89
C CYS A 112 44.42 -4.18 3.77
N VAL A 113 44.15 -4.34 5.07
CA VAL A 113 45.13 -4.81 6.05
C VAL A 113 45.52 -6.28 5.79
N PRO A 114 46.79 -6.67 6.07
CA PRO A 114 47.28 -8.02 5.77
C PRO A 114 46.52 -9.18 6.45
N ASP A 115 45.93 -8.92 7.62
CA ASP A 115 45.19 -9.87 8.45
C ASP A 115 43.67 -9.75 8.27
N CYS A 116 43.21 -9.20 7.14
CA CYS A 116 41.79 -8.98 6.89
C CYS A 116 40.98 -10.30 6.93
N PRO A 117 39.95 -10.41 7.80
CA PRO A 117 39.14 -11.63 7.97
C PRO A 117 38.00 -11.77 6.93
N TRP A 118 37.95 -10.92 5.90
CA TRP A 118 36.89 -10.96 4.88
C TRP A 118 36.88 -12.28 4.11
N ASN A 119 35.76 -13.01 4.18
CA ASN A 119 35.59 -14.31 3.53
C ASN A 119 34.74 -14.29 2.25
N GLY A 120 34.50 -13.10 1.67
CA GLY A 120 33.59 -12.94 0.52
C GLY A 120 32.12 -12.72 0.88
N LYS A 121 31.77 -12.80 2.18
CA LYS A 121 30.41 -12.58 2.69
C LYS A 121 30.39 -11.64 3.90
N THR A 122 31.33 -11.79 4.82
CA THR A 122 31.41 -11.03 6.07
C THR A 122 32.86 -10.86 6.52
N ILE A 123 33.12 -9.87 7.38
CA ILE A 123 34.39 -9.70 8.11
C ILE A 123 34.37 -10.36 9.49
N PHE A 124 33.20 -10.82 9.94
CA PHE A 124 33.06 -11.41 11.27
C PHE A 124 33.43 -12.90 11.23
N PRO A 125 34.27 -13.38 12.15
CA PRO A 125 34.54 -14.81 12.32
C PRO A 125 33.25 -15.58 12.59
N ASP A 126 33.18 -16.82 12.13
CA ASP A 126 31.99 -17.68 12.30
C ASP A 126 31.64 -17.90 13.78
N GLU A 127 32.65 -17.93 14.65
CA GLU A 127 32.52 -18.04 16.11
C GLU A 127 31.69 -16.89 16.71
N TRP A 128 31.74 -15.70 16.11
CA TRP A 128 31.01 -14.51 16.58
C TRP A 128 29.57 -14.51 16.08
N LEU A 129 29.34 -15.04 14.87
CA LEU A 129 28.00 -15.16 14.30
C LEU A 129 27.15 -16.12 15.15
N ASP A 130 27.71 -17.23 15.61
CA ASP A 130 27.02 -18.20 16.47
C ASP A 130 26.59 -17.57 17.81
N SER A 131 27.39 -16.63 18.35
CA SER A 131 27.06 -15.87 19.57
C SER A 131 26.00 -14.78 19.36
N LEU A 132 25.96 -14.13 18.18
CA LEU A 132 24.98 -13.09 17.83
C LEU A 132 23.58 -13.67 17.61
N PHE A 133 23.47 -14.90 17.10
CA PHE A 133 22.19 -15.61 16.96
C PHE A 133 21.68 -16.20 18.28
N ARG A 134 22.55 -16.53 19.24
CA ARG A 134 22.14 -17.00 20.60
C ARG A 134 21.58 -15.90 21.49
N LEU A 135 21.90 -14.62 21.25
CA LEU A 135 21.47 -13.47 22.08
C LEU A 135 20.20 -12.76 21.57
N ARG A 136 19.60 -13.20 20.47
CA ARG A 136 18.27 -12.76 20.03
C ARG A 136 17.30 -13.93 20.04
N PRO A 137 16.73 -14.29 21.21
CA PRO A 137 15.58 -15.16 21.22
C PRO A 137 14.44 -14.38 20.58
N TRP A 138 13.99 -14.85 19.42
CA TRP A 138 12.63 -14.55 18.99
C TRP A 138 11.66 -15.28 19.92
#